data_AF-A0A1B6M5L8-F1
#
_entry.id   AF-A0A1B6M5L8-F1
#
_cell.length_a   1.000
_cell.length_b   1.000
_cell.length_c   1.000
_cell.angle_alpha   90.00
_cell.angle_beta   90.00
_cell.angle_gamma   90.00
#
_symmetry.space_group_name_H-M   'P 1'
#
loop_
_entity.id
_entity.type
_entity.pdbx_description
1 polymer ?
#
loop_
_entity_poly.entity_id
_entity_poly.type
_entity_poly.pdbx_seq_one_letter_code
_entity_poly.pdbx_strand_id
1 'polypeptide(L)'
;MVTVALPSRGPVITGGRPRYNIGDTVNVNCTSGSSKPAAHLAWFINGDQVNSSYLRGPVRALEGDEGLETTTLGLQFQVDARHFHKGDMKLKCLATIATVYWNSNEESVEGEKPYKPPVMEVKDTSRADRVQASTTVHSLAARSQHSVLLTPALLCTFILLR
;
A
#
# COMPACT_ATOMS: atom_id res chain seq x y z
N MET A 1 0.23 -31.92 -16.63
CA MET A 1 -0.78 -30.85 -16.52
C MET A 1 -1.32 -30.87 -15.10
N VAL A 2 -1.29 -29.76 -14.37
CA VAL A 2 -2.05 -29.63 -13.11
C VAL A 2 -3.43 -29.13 -13.49
N THR A 3 -4.46 -29.93 -13.26
CA THR A 3 -5.86 -29.52 -13.47
C THR A 3 -6.32 -28.68 -12.28
N VAL A 4 -6.53 -27.38 -12.52
CA VAL A 4 -7.09 -26.47 -11.52
C VAL A 4 -8.61 -26.47 -11.66
N ALA A 5 -9.31 -26.85 -10.60
CA ALA A 5 -10.77 -26.84 -10.51
C ALA A 5 -11.20 -25.88 -9.39
N LEU A 6 -11.95 -24.83 -9.76
CA LEU A 6 -12.47 -23.86 -8.81
C LEU A 6 -13.76 -24.35 -8.15
N PRO A 7 -13.96 -24.08 -6.85
CA PRO A 7 -15.16 -24.49 -6.16
C PRO A 7 -16.36 -23.65 -6.63
N SER A 8 -17.48 -24.33 -6.89
CA SER A 8 -18.75 -23.69 -7.28
C SER A 8 -19.40 -22.86 -6.17
N ARG A 9 -18.90 -22.95 -4.93
CA ARG A 9 -19.42 -22.29 -3.73
C ARG A 9 -18.27 -21.87 -2.81
N GLY A 10 -18.47 -20.76 -2.08
CA GLY A 10 -17.57 -20.35 -1.01
C GLY A 10 -17.57 -21.32 0.19
N PRO A 11 -16.62 -21.18 1.12
CA PRO A 11 -16.56 -22.01 2.32
C PRO A 11 -17.77 -21.79 3.23
N VAL A 12 -18.25 -22.86 3.86
CA VAL A 12 -19.45 -22.86 4.72
C VAL A 12 -19.04 -23.10 6.17
N ILE A 13 -19.56 -22.29 7.09
CA ILE A 13 -19.38 -22.43 8.55
C ILE A 13 -20.56 -23.20 9.13
N THR A 14 -20.29 -24.18 9.99
CA THR A 14 -21.28 -25.06 10.62
C THR A 14 -21.01 -25.23 12.13
N GLY A 15 -22.04 -25.61 12.90
CA GLY A 15 -21.97 -25.75 14.37
C GLY A 15 -22.09 -24.44 15.18
N GLY A 16 -22.18 -23.30 14.51
CA GLY A 16 -22.32 -21.99 15.15
C GLY A 16 -23.66 -21.78 15.85
N ARG A 17 -23.65 -21.12 17.01
CA ARG A 17 -24.85 -20.63 17.71
C ARG A 17 -25.14 -19.16 17.35
N PRO A 18 -26.40 -18.71 17.34
CA PRO A 18 -26.75 -17.31 17.06
C PRO A 18 -26.34 -16.34 18.20
N ARG A 19 -26.06 -16.86 19.40
CA ARG A 19 -25.51 -16.14 20.54
C ARG A 19 -24.52 -17.02 21.31
N TYR A 20 -23.53 -16.36 21.92
CA TYR A 20 -22.55 -16.93 22.83
C TYR A 20 -22.39 -16.00 24.03
N ASN A 21 -22.15 -16.55 25.21
CA ASN A 21 -21.81 -15.80 26.42
C ASN A 21 -20.30 -15.89 26.72
N ILE A 22 -19.78 -15.01 27.58
CA ILE A 22 -18.43 -15.18 28.14
C ILE A 22 -18.36 -16.50 28.93
N GLY A 23 -17.30 -17.27 28.73
CA GLY A 23 -17.14 -18.61 29.31
C GLY A 23 -17.70 -19.76 28.44
N ASP A 24 -18.53 -19.48 27.43
CA ASP A 24 -19.00 -20.49 26.48
C ASP A 24 -17.84 -21.13 25.71
N THR A 25 -17.98 -22.41 25.33
CA THR A 25 -17.15 -23.00 24.27
C THR A 25 -17.78 -22.73 22.89
N VAL A 26 -16.99 -22.13 22.00
CA VAL A 26 -17.18 -22.18 20.54
C VAL A 26 -16.58 -23.48 20.04
N ASN A 27 -17.29 -24.20 19.18
CA ASN A 27 -16.80 -25.36 18.46
C ASN A 27 -17.50 -25.39 17.10
N VAL A 28 -16.81 -24.95 16.04
CA VAL A 28 -17.39 -24.75 14.70
C VAL A 28 -16.47 -25.29 13.62
N ASN A 29 -17.04 -25.84 12.55
CA ASN A 29 -16.28 -26.33 11.40
C ASN A 29 -16.49 -25.40 10.20
N CYS A 30 -15.40 -25.01 9.55
CA CYS A 30 -15.44 -24.43 8.21
C CYS A 30 -15.07 -25.51 7.20
N THR A 31 -15.89 -25.72 6.18
CA THR A 31 -15.64 -26.66 5.08
C THR A 31 -15.59 -25.89 3.76
N SER A 32 -14.55 -26.13 2.95
CA SER A 32 -14.41 -25.54 1.62
C SER A 32 -15.43 -26.13 0.64
N GLY A 33 -15.70 -25.42 -0.45
CA GLY A 33 -16.21 -26.09 -1.65
C GLY A 33 -15.16 -27.06 -2.21
N SER A 34 -15.64 -28.03 -3.00
CA SER A 34 -14.85 -29.05 -3.70
C SER A 34 -13.94 -28.38 -4.72
N SER A 35 -12.64 -28.68 -4.70
CA SER A 35 -11.62 -27.91 -5.44
C SER A 35 -10.41 -28.77 -5.80
N LYS A 36 -9.62 -28.34 -6.78
CA LYS A 36 -8.36 -29.02 -7.14
C LYS A 36 -7.28 -27.97 -7.44
N PRO A 37 -6.13 -27.97 -6.75
CA PRO A 37 -5.85 -28.69 -5.50
C PRO A 37 -6.76 -28.19 -4.35
N ALA A 38 -6.82 -28.95 -3.26
CA ALA A 38 -7.53 -28.59 -2.03
C ALA A 38 -7.29 -27.13 -1.59
N ALA A 39 -8.39 -26.41 -1.34
CA ALA A 39 -8.33 -25.09 -0.75
C ALA A 39 -7.72 -25.10 0.67
N HIS A 40 -6.76 -24.21 0.91
CA HIS A 40 -6.26 -23.90 2.24
C HIS A 40 -7.28 -23.05 2.98
N LEU A 41 -7.57 -23.40 4.24
CA LEU A 41 -8.49 -22.66 5.10
C LEU A 41 -7.74 -21.86 6.17
N ALA A 42 -8.25 -20.66 6.47
CA ALA A 42 -7.79 -19.81 7.56
C ALA A 42 -8.97 -19.23 8.34
N TRP A 43 -8.83 -19.16 9.67
CA TRP A 43 -9.84 -18.61 10.58
C TRP A 43 -9.45 -17.25 11.13
N PHE A 44 -10.44 -16.37 11.26
CA PHE A 44 -10.30 -15.02 11.80
C PHE A 44 -11.44 -14.73 12.81
N ILE A 45 -11.12 -14.01 13.88
CA ILE A 45 -12.08 -13.47 14.85
C ILE A 45 -11.99 -11.94 14.76
N ASN A 46 -13.12 -11.27 14.49
CA ASN A 46 -13.26 -9.81 14.31
C ASN A 46 -12.40 -9.17 13.19
N GLY A 47 -11.53 -9.94 12.52
CA GLY A 47 -10.60 -9.48 11.49
C GLY A 47 -9.19 -10.04 11.71
N ASP A 48 -8.85 -10.36 12.96
CA ASP A 48 -7.54 -10.87 13.37
C ASP A 48 -7.42 -12.38 13.15
N GLN A 49 -6.25 -12.84 12.70
CA GLN A 49 -6.01 -14.26 12.43
C GLN A 49 -5.94 -15.07 13.74
N VAL A 50 -6.62 -16.22 13.76
CA VAL A 50 -6.71 -17.06 14.96
C VAL A 50 -5.41 -17.82 15.22
N ASN A 51 -5.01 -17.89 16.49
CA ASN A 51 -3.88 -18.67 16.97
C ASN A 51 -4.08 -20.18 16.70
N SER A 52 -3.02 -20.86 16.27
CA SER A 52 -3.06 -22.29 15.88
C SER A 52 -3.54 -23.23 17.00
N SER A 53 -3.37 -22.87 18.28
CA SER A 53 -3.88 -23.67 19.42
C SER A 53 -5.41 -23.82 19.45
N TYR A 54 -6.16 -22.91 18.82
CA TYR A 54 -7.62 -22.99 18.72
C TYR A 54 -8.08 -23.79 17.49
N LEU A 55 -7.18 -24.19 16.59
CA LEU A 55 -7.52 -24.91 15.36
C LEU A 55 -7.61 -26.43 15.58
N ARG A 56 -8.43 -27.10 14.78
CA ARG A 56 -8.59 -28.56 14.77
C ARG A 56 -8.58 -29.08 13.33
N GLY A 57 -7.73 -30.06 13.04
CA GLY A 57 -7.40 -30.45 11.66
C GLY A 57 -6.26 -29.60 11.09
N PRO A 58 -6.24 -29.29 9.77
CA PRO A 58 -7.30 -29.56 8.80
C PRO A 58 -7.46 -31.05 8.47
N VAL A 59 -8.65 -31.41 8.02
CA VAL A 59 -8.97 -32.72 7.42
C VAL A 59 -9.29 -32.50 5.95
N ARG A 60 -8.78 -33.36 5.07
CA ARG A 60 -9.13 -33.38 3.64
C ARG A 60 -9.96 -34.61 3.31
N ALA A 61 -10.90 -34.47 2.39
CA ALA A 61 -11.67 -35.57 1.82
C ALA A 61 -11.70 -35.46 0.30
N LEU A 62 -11.55 -36.60 -0.39
CA LEU A 62 -11.81 -36.71 -1.82
C LEU A 62 -13.32 -36.78 -2.08
N GLU A 63 -13.78 -36.12 -3.13
CA GLU A 63 -15.18 -36.06 -3.53
C GLU A 63 -15.30 -36.39 -5.03
N GLY A 64 -16.02 -37.48 -5.32
CA GLY A 64 -16.22 -38.00 -6.68
C GLY A 64 -14.97 -38.58 -7.35
N ASP A 65 -15.18 -39.23 -8.50
CA ASP A 65 -14.12 -39.92 -9.25
C ASP A 65 -13.17 -38.95 -9.99
N GLU A 66 -13.56 -37.69 -10.15
CA GLU A 66 -12.68 -36.62 -10.67
C GLU A 66 -11.54 -36.28 -9.69
N GLY A 67 -11.63 -36.77 -8.44
CA GLY A 67 -10.67 -36.52 -7.38
C GLY A 67 -10.60 -35.04 -7.01
N LEU A 68 -11.74 -34.38 -6.86
CA LEU A 68 -11.81 -33.07 -6.22
C LEU A 68 -11.57 -33.24 -4.72
N GLU A 69 -11.01 -32.22 -4.07
CA GLU A 69 -10.74 -32.20 -2.63
C GLU A 69 -11.60 -31.14 -1.93
N THR A 70 -12.25 -31.54 -0.84
CA THR A 70 -12.75 -30.60 0.18
C THR A 70 -11.79 -30.58 1.37
N THR A 71 -11.62 -29.42 1.99
CA THR A 71 -10.88 -29.25 3.25
C THR A 71 -11.83 -28.78 4.33
N THR A 72 -11.75 -29.36 5.52
CA THR A 72 -12.45 -28.90 6.72
C THR A 72 -11.45 -28.49 7.80
N LEU A 73 -11.64 -27.32 8.39
CA LEU A 73 -10.84 -26.78 9.48
C LEU A 73 -11.76 -26.37 10.63
N GLY A 74 -11.60 -27.03 11.77
CA GLY A 74 -12.33 -26.72 13.00
C GLY A 74 -11.71 -25.55 13.76
N LEU A 75 -12.56 -24.79 14.45
CA LEU A 75 -12.22 -23.72 15.37
C LEU A 75 -12.89 -23.99 16.72
N GLN A 76 -12.07 -24.15 17.76
CA GLN A 76 -12.51 -24.47 19.12
C GLN A 76 -11.76 -23.60 20.14
N PHE A 77 -12.50 -22.75 20.86
CA PHE A 77 -11.96 -21.87 21.91
C PHE A 77 -13.04 -21.51 22.94
N GLN A 78 -12.59 -21.02 24.11
CA GLN A 78 -13.49 -20.46 25.12
C GLN A 78 -13.67 -18.95 24.90
N VAL A 79 -14.91 -18.50 24.93
CA VAL A 79 -15.29 -17.10 24.73
C VAL A 79 -14.86 -16.27 25.94
N ASP A 80 -14.37 -15.07 25.65
CA ASP A 80 -13.79 -14.13 26.62
C ASP A 80 -14.22 -12.70 26.23
N ALA A 81 -14.17 -11.76 27.16
CA ALA A 81 -14.53 -10.36 26.93
C ALA A 81 -13.80 -9.76 25.70
N ARG A 82 -12.52 -10.09 25.50
CA ARG A 82 -11.72 -9.59 24.36
C ARG A 82 -12.20 -10.03 22.98
N HIS A 83 -13.01 -11.10 22.90
CA HIS A 83 -13.51 -11.61 21.63
C HIS A 83 -14.77 -10.85 21.15
N PHE A 84 -15.36 -9.98 21.98
CA PHE A 84 -16.45 -9.09 21.59
C PHE A 84 -15.93 -7.68 21.28
N HIS A 85 -16.26 -7.15 20.11
CA HIS A 85 -16.00 -5.77 19.73
C HIS A 85 -17.33 -5.05 19.52
N LYS A 86 -17.61 -3.99 20.29
CA LYS A 86 -18.90 -3.25 20.29
C LYS A 86 -20.15 -4.11 20.59
N GLY A 87 -19.96 -5.28 21.21
CA GLY A 87 -21.02 -6.19 21.64
C GLY A 87 -21.25 -7.41 20.74
N ASP A 88 -20.57 -7.50 19.59
CA ASP A 88 -20.64 -8.67 18.70
C ASP A 88 -19.28 -9.33 18.45
N MET A 89 -19.30 -10.61 18.06
CA MET A 89 -18.12 -11.44 17.79
C MET A 89 -18.28 -12.05 16.39
N LYS A 90 -17.39 -11.69 15.46
CA LYS A 90 -17.47 -12.08 14.05
C LYS A 90 -16.48 -13.19 13.75
N LEU A 91 -16.98 -14.38 13.46
CA LEU A 91 -16.17 -15.49 12.97
C LEU A 91 -16.12 -15.44 11.43
N LYS A 92 -14.93 -15.37 10.85
CA LYS A 92 -14.72 -15.41 9.39
C LYS A 92 -13.80 -16.58 9.03
N CYS A 93 -14.25 -17.42 8.12
CA CYS A 93 -13.38 -18.37 7.43
C CYS A 93 -13.00 -17.83 6.06
N LEU A 94 -11.75 -18.03 5.66
CA LEU A 94 -11.22 -17.73 4.33
C LEU A 94 -10.76 -19.03 3.69
N ALA A 95 -11.10 -19.23 2.41
CA ALA A 95 -10.55 -20.31 1.59
C ALA A 95 -9.67 -19.71 0.48
N THR A 96 -8.48 -20.27 0.29
CA THR A 96 -7.54 -19.88 -0.78
C THR A 96 -7.04 -21.10 -1.53
N ILE A 97 -6.86 -20.97 -2.85
CA ILE A 97 -6.28 -22.01 -3.70
C ILE A 97 -5.03 -21.40 -4.32
N ALA A 98 -3.86 -22.00 -4.08
CA ALA A 98 -2.56 -21.39 -4.39
C ALA A 98 -2.26 -21.26 -5.90
N THR A 99 -3.05 -21.92 -6.75
CA THR A 99 -2.75 -22.14 -8.18
C THR A 99 -3.71 -21.45 -9.15
N VAL A 100 -4.61 -20.58 -8.69
CA VAL A 100 -5.71 -20.07 -9.53
C VAL A 100 -5.20 -19.21 -10.69
N TYR A 101 -4.61 -18.06 -10.37
CA TYR A 101 -4.17 -17.05 -11.33
C TYR A 101 -3.37 -15.99 -10.58
N TRP A 102 -2.12 -15.74 -10.98
CA TRP A 102 -1.38 -14.54 -10.61
C TRP A 102 -1.01 -13.83 -11.92
N ASN A 103 -1.75 -12.77 -12.25
CA ASN A 103 -1.48 -11.93 -13.40
C ASN A 103 -1.73 -10.47 -13.01
N SER A 104 -0.88 -9.59 -13.50
CA SER A 104 -0.87 -8.16 -13.20
C SER A 104 -0.43 -7.42 -14.45
N ASN A 105 -1.22 -6.45 -14.90
CA ASN A 105 -0.82 -5.52 -15.94
C ASN A 105 -0.55 -4.15 -15.30
N GLU A 106 0.52 -3.49 -15.72
CA GLU A 106 0.93 -2.17 -15.25
C GLU A 106 1.32 -1.33 -16.47
N GLU A 107 0.68 -0.17 -16.62
CA GLU A 107 0.87 0.75 -17.74
C GLU A 107 1.32 2.10 -17.19
N SER A 108 2.46 2.60 -17.67
CA SER A 108 3.05 3.86 -17.23
C SER A 108 2.98 4.90 -18.34
N VAL A 109 2.23 5.97 -18.09
CA VAL A 109 2.02 7.06 -19.05
C VAL A 109 2.87 8.26 -18.66
N GLU A 110 3.79 8.68 -19.55
CA GLU A 110 4.51 9.94 -19.35
C GLU A 110 3.57 11.14 -19.54
N GLY A 111 3.61 12.09 -18.60
CA GLY A 111 2.91 13.37 -18.73
C GLY A 111 3.62 14.31 -19.71
N GLU A 112 2.88 15.27 -20.29
CA GLU A 112 3.43 16.25 -21.23
C GLU A 112 4.62 17.01 -20.62
N LYS A 113 5.79 16.88 -21.26
CA LYS A 113 7.06 17.39 -20.73
C LYS A 113 7.13 18.91 -20.89
N PRO A 114 7.26 19.70 -19.80
CA PRO A 114 7.30 21.16 -19.91
C PRO A 114 8.44 21.63 -20.84
N TYR A 115 8.08 22.41 -21.86
CA TYR A 115 9.04 22.96 -22.81
C TYR A 115 10.01 23.90 -22.10
N LYS A 116 11.29 23.48 -22.01
CA LYS A 116 12.37 24.31 -21.49
C LYS A 116 13.04 25.04 -22.67
N PRO A 117 12.90 26.36 -22.81
CA PRO A 117 13.67 27.10 -23.80
C PRO A 117 15.17 27.00 -23.49
N PRO A 118 16.06 27.07 -24.50
CA PRO A 118 17.50 27.02 -24.29
C PRO A 118 17.97 28.23 -23.48
N VAL A 119 18.71 27.97 -22.40
CA VAL A 119 19.39 29.03 -21.63
C VAL A 119 20.59 29.51 -22.45
N MET A 120 20.60 30.80 -22.80
CA MET A 120 21.79 31.41 -23.41
C MET A 120 22.86 31.66 -22.35
N GLU A 121 24.02 31.02 -22.51
CA GLU A 121 25.16 31.21 -21.63
C GLU A 121 25.86 32.54 -21.98
N VAL A 122 25.83 33.51 -21.05
CA VAL A 122 26.46 34.81 -21.24
C VAL A 122 27.97 34.68 -21.02
N LYS A 123 28.72 34.68 -22.11
CA LYS A 123 30.19 34.63 -22.06
C LYS A 123 30.78 36.00 -21.70
N ASP A 124 31.00 36.22 -20.41
CA ASP A 124 31.74 37.39 -19.92
C ASP A 124 33.17 37.43 -20.49
N THR A 125 33.48 38.49 -21.25
CA THR A 125 34.85 38.81 -21.67
C THR A 125 35.17 40.26 -21.36
N SER A 126 35.39 40.54 -20.07
CA SER A 126 35.93 41.82 -19.62
C SER A 126 37.38 42.00 -20.12
N ARG A 127 37.58 42.94 -21.05
CA ARG A 127 38.86 43.60 -21.31
C ARG A 127 38.63 45.06 -21.67
N ALA A 128 39.07 45.96 -20.80
CA ALA A 128 39.30 47.34 -21.15
C ALA A 128 40.73 47.50 -21.67
N ASP A 129 40.93 48.30 -22.72
CA ASP A 129 41.95 49.37 -22.67
C ASP A 129 41.63 50.49 -23.68
N ARG A 130 42.47 51.54 -23.69
CA ARG A 130 42.09 52.93 -24.01
C ARG A 130 43.06 53.59 -24.98
N VAL A 131 42.53 54.30 -26.00
CA VAL A 131 43.20 55.44 -26.64
C VAL A 131 42.18 56.56 -26.86
N GLN A 132 42.61 57.82 -26.71
CA GLN A 132 41.77 59.02 -26.86
C GLN A 132 42.08 59.77 -28.17
N ALA A 133 41.05 60.40 -28.74
CA ALA A 133 41.17 61.61 -29.55
C ALA A 133 40.10 62.62 -29.08
N SER A 134 40.34 63.93 -29.21
CA SER A 134 39.57 64.97 -28.52
C SER A 134 39.11 66.08 -29.45
N THR A 135 37.82 66.42 -29.41
CA THR A 135 37.19 67.76 -29.58
C THR A 135 35.66 67.57 -29.37
N THR A 136 34.87 68.31 -28.57
CA THR A 136 34.73 69.76 -28.24
C THR A 136 33.51 70.35 -28.99
N VAL A 137 32.48 70.98 -28.38
CA VAL A 137 32.05 71.22 -26.97
C VAL A 137 30.50 71.46 -27.01
N HIS A 138 29.84 71.78 -25.86
CA HIS A 138 28.44 72.25 -25.66
C HIS A 138 27.37 71.20 -25.28
N SER A 139 26.38 71.47 -24.41
CA SER A 139 26.33 72.36 -23.21
C SER A 139 25.00 72.18 -22.44
N LEU A 140 25.03 72.16 -21.09
CA LEU A 140 23.92 72.44 -20.14
C LEU A 140 22.70 71.46 -20.17
N ALA A 141 22.43 70.66 -19.11
CA ALA A 141 21.77 70.99 -17.82
C ALA A 141 20.24 70.68 -17.83
N ALA A 142 19.55 70.20 -16.77
CA ALA A 142 19.94 69.80 -15.40
C ALA A 142 18.90 68.86 -14.73
N ARG A 143 19.30 68.20 -13.61
CA ARG A 143 18.46 67.69 -12.47
C ARG A 143 17.46 66.53 -12.77
N SER A 144 17.00 65.73 -11.79
CA SER A 144 17.28 65.57 -10.34
C SER A 144 17.08 64.09 -9.91
N GLN A 145 17.88 63.50 -9.01
CA GLN A 145 17.61 63.22 -7.56
C GLN A 145 16.36 62.35 -7.26
N HIS A 146 16.29 61.39 -6.32
CA HIS A 146 17.21 60.65 -5.41
C HIS A 146 16.41 59.38 -4.93
N SER A 147 16.88 58.38 -4.14
CA SER A 147 18.11 58.09 -3.36
C SER A 147 18.62 56.64 -3.71
N VAL A 148 19.43 55.80 -3.02
CA VAL A 148 19.98 55.56 -1.65
C VAL A 148 18.95 55.11 -0.57
N LEU A 149 19.14 54.15 0.36
CA LEU A 149 20.24 53.23 0.76
C LEU A 149 19.75 51.75 0.59
N LEU A 150 20.22 50.63 1.20
CA LEU A 150 21.27 50.27 2.21
C LEU A 150 21.68 48.76 2.01
N THR A 151 22.56 48.22 2.86
CA THR A 151 22.95 46.79 3.03
C THR A 151 22.84 46.41 4.54
N PRO A 152 23.34 45.29 5.13
CA PRO A 152 23.93 44.05 4.58
C PRO A 152 23.43 42.70 5.20
N ALA A 153 23.93 41.59 4.60
CA ALA A 153 24.22 40.23 5.10
C ALA A 153 23.80 39.71 6.51
N LEU A 154 23.64 38.38 6.64
CA LEU A 154 24.47 37.45 7.46
C LEU A 154 23.85 36.03 7.61
N LEU A 155 24.73 35.03 7.78
CA LEU A 155 24.57 33.64 8.29
C LEU A 155 23.24 32.86 8.08
N CYS A 156 23.35 31.69 7.44
CA CYS A 156 22.65 30.48 7.90
C CYS A 156 23.43 29.20 7.54
N THR A 157 24.49 28.89 8.30
CA THR A 157 25.32 27.67 8.16
C THR A 157 25.45 26.95 9.50
N PHE A 158 24.37 26.31 9.92
CA PHE A 158 24.22 25.46 11.12
C PHE A 158 23.04 24.50 10.83
N ILE A 159 23.00 23.22 11.20
CA ILE A 159 23.94 22.32 11.91
C ILE A 159 23.80 20.91 11.32
N LEU A 160 24.91 20.17 11.20
CA LEU A 160 24.89 18.70 11.13
C LEU A 160 24.73 18.15 12.55
N LEU A 161 23.60 17.51 12.88
CA LEU A 161 23.44 16.38 13.83
C LEU A 161 21.95 16.14 14.20
N ARG A 162 21.24 15.32 13.41
CA ARG A 162 20.32 14.28 13.90
C ARG A 162 19.85 13.38 12.76
#